data_AF-A0AAW0X6G4-F1
#
_entry.id   AF-A0AAW0X6G4-F1
#
_cell.length_a   1.000
_cell.length_b   1.000
_cell.length_c   1.000
_cell.angle_alpha   90.00
_cell.angle_beta   90.00
_cell.angle_gamma   90.00
#
_symmetry.space_group_name_H-M   'P 1'
#
loop_
_entity.id
_entity.type
_entity.pdbx_description
1 polymer ?
#
loop_
_entity_poly.entity_id
_entity_poly.type
_entity_poly.pdbx_seq_one_letter_code
_entity_poly.pdbx_strand_id
1 'polypeptide(L)'
;MRESVSGGSPRDSDGSTMASPPPEWQRRAEQLVLYVRALQLLSSALTLAKHEKSVSRLQPSNAVKNVVGVLNDRFRQALSVCKELNSSGAVTAVDPRTSTITADKLIYNYAIEMCQSAALDELFGKPEECFRRYQTAQILLHALAQQVAHDSDRSLLTRYKQAVERRLFLLHEQGVVHAYNTNEA
;
A
#
# COMPACT_ATOMS: atom_id res chain seq x y z
N MET A 1 -64.58 26.27 -13.77
CA MET A 1 -63.51 25.40 -13.27
C MET A 1 -62.27 26.25 -13.01
N ARG A 2 -61.83 26.34 -11.75
CA ARG A 2 -60.49 26.82 -11.38
C ARG A 2 -59.58 25.61 -11.40
N GLU A 3 -58.48 25.65 -12.15
CA GLU A 3 -57.35 24.74 -11.90
C GLU A 3 -56.14 25.58 -11.52
N SER A 4 -55.73 25.36 -10.27
CA SER A 4 -54.54 25.93 -9.63
C SER A 4 -53.38 24.98 -9.92
N VAL A 5 -52.38 25.42 -10.67
CA VAL A 5 -51.09 24.71 -10.75
C VAL A 5 -50.17 25.27 -9.67
N SER A 6 -50.14 24.57 -8.53
CA SER A 6 -49.00 24.54 -7.60
C SER A 6 -47.83 23.84 -8.32
N GLY A 7 -46.63 24.39 -8.37
CA GLY A 7 -45.74 24.51 -7.22
C GLY A 7 -44.90 23.24 -7.10
N GLY A 8 -43.62 23.32 -7.47
CA GLY A 8 -42.68 22.20 -7.32
C GLY A 8 -41.39 22.36 -8.10
N SER A 9 -40.51 23.26 -7.65
CA SER A 9 -39.09 23.21 -8.02
C SER A 9 -38.48 21.90 -7.50
N PRO A 10 -37.71 21.14 -8.30
CA PRO A 10 -36.88 20.09 -7.75
C PRO A 10 -35.71 20.76 -7.03
N ARG A 11 -35.76 20.72 -5.70
CA ARG A 11 -34.61 21.04 -4.84
C ARG A 11 -33.53 19.99 -5.05
N ASP A 12 -32.33 20.49 -5.18
CA ASP A 12 -31.06 19.78 -5.15
C ASP A 12 -31.03 18.73 -4.04
N SER A 13 -30.71 17.49 -4.41
CA SER A 13 -30.19 16.49 -3.49
C SER A 13 -28.82 16.08 -4.00
N ASP A 14 -27.86 17.00 -3.86
CA ASP A 14 -26.43 16.70 -3.89
C ASP A 14 -26.09 15.91 -2.62
N GLY A 15 -26.44 14.63 -2.64
CA GLY A 15 -26.10 13.67 -1.61
C GLY A 15 -24.67 13.22 -1.78
N SER A 16 -23.72 14.07 -1.34
CA SER A 16 -22.37 13.63 -1.03
C SER A 16 -22.45 12.49 -0.02
N THR A 17 -22.43 11.25 -0.54
CA THR A 17 -22.44 10.04 0.27
C THR A 17 -21.08 9.98 0.97
N MET A 18 -20.99 10.58 2.16
CA MET A 18 -19.88 10.34 3.07
C MET A 18 -19.87 8.83 3.35
N ALA A 19 -18.96 8.11 2.72
CA ALA A 19 -18.83 6.68 2.89
C ALA A 19 -18.63 6.36 4.38
N SER A 20 -19.59 5.65 4.97
CA SER A 20 -19.46 5.16 6.36
C SER A 20 -18.17 4.33 6.46
N PRO A 21 -17.39 4.49 7.56
CA PRO A 21 -16.19 3.70 7.74
C PRO A 21 -16.52 2.20 7.69
N PRO A 22 -15.63 1.37 7.09
CA PRO A 22 -15.87 -0.04 6.97
C PRO A 22 -16.11 -0.68 8.36
N PRO A 23 -16.98 -1.69 8.45
CA PRO A 23 -17.27 -2.38 9.69
C PRO A 23 -15.98 -2.83 10.40
N GLU A 24 -16.02 -2.85 11.73
CA GLU A 24 -14.83 -3.19 12.54
C GLU A 24 -14.27 -4.59 12.21
N TRP A 25 -15.14 -5.57 11.95
CA TRP A 25 -14.72 -6.91 11.52
C TRP A 25 -13.95 -6.88 10.19
N GLN A 26 -14.38 -6.05 9.24
CA GLN A 26 -13.74 -5.91 7.94
C GLN A 26 -12.36 -5.28 8.10
N ARG A 27 -12.26 -4.19 8.88
CA ARG A 27 -10.97 -3.53 9.17
C ARG A 27 -9.98 -4.49 9.83
N ARG A 28 -10.44 -5.31 10.79
CA ARG A 28 -9.59 -6.32 11.43
C ARG A 28 -9.13 -7.41 10.45
N ALA A 29 -10.01 -7.87 9.56
CA ALA A 29 -9.66 -8.84 8.53
C ALA A 29 -8.62 -8.27 7.54
N GLU A 30 -8.82 -7.03 7.08
CA GLU A 30 -7.88 -6.31 6.22
C GLU A 30 -6.51 -6.14 6.89
N GLN A 31 -6.49 -5.71 8.16
CA GLN A 31 -5.26 -5.63 8.94
C GLN A 31 -4.57 -6.98 9.05
N LEU A 32 -5.31 -8.05 9.37
CA LEU A 32 -4.70 -9.37 9.53
C LEU A 32 -4.04 -9.84 8.23
N VAL A 33 -4.73 -9.78 7.08
CA VAL A 33 -4.15 -10.26 5.82
C VAL A 33 -2.91 -9.45 5.42
N LEU A 34 -2.89 -8.15 5.70
CA LEU A 34 -1.72 -7.29 5.45
C LEU A 34 -0.55 -7.65 6.38
N TYR A 35 -0.79 -7.85 7.68
CA TYR A 35 0.26 -8.25 8.61
C TYR A 35 0.79 -9.66 8.33
N VAL A 36 -0.07 -10.60 7.93
CA VAL A 36 0.37 -11.93 7.48
C VAL A 36 1.26 -11.80 6.23
N ARG A 37 0.90 -10.94 5.27
CA ARG A 37 1.75 -10.67 4.10
C ARG A 37 3.09 -10.05 4.50
N ALA A 38 3.10 -9.12 5.45
CA ALA A 38 4.33 -8.55 5.98
C ALA A 38 5.21 -9.61 6.66
N LEU A 39 4.63 -10.51 7.45
CA LEU A 39 5.35 -11.63 8.07
C LEU A 39 6.00 -12.55 7.04
N GLN A 40 5.31 -12.87 5.94
CA GLN A 40 5.86 -13.68 4.85
C GLN A 40 7.08 -13.00 4.21
N LEU A 41 6.98 -11.70 3.92
CA LEU A 41 8.07 -10.92 3.35
C LEU A 41 9.27 -10.81 4.31
N LEU A 42 9.01 -10.49 5.57
CA LEU A 42 10.05 -10.37 6.60
C LEU A 42 10.75 -11.71 6.86
N SER A 43 9.99 -12.80 6.92
CA SER A 43 10.53 -14.16 7.05
C SER A 43 11.41 -14.54 5.86
N SER A 44 10.94 -14.23 4.63
CA SER A 44 11.72 -14.45 3.41
C SER A 44 13.03 -13.66 3.42
N ALA A 45 12.99 -12.37 3.79
CA ALA A 45 14.17 -11.52 3.89
C ALA A 45 15.16 -12.01 4.95
N LEU A 46 14.69 -12.42 6.13
CA LEU A 46 15.52 -12.98 7.18
C LEU A 46 16.15 -14.32 6.77
N THR A 47 15.40 -15.16 6.07
CA THR A 47 15.89 -16.44 5.54
C THR A 47 16.94 -16.22 4.47
N LEU A 48 16.71 -15.27 3.56
CA LEU A 48 17.68 -14.86 2.56
C LEU A 48 18.96 -14.34 3.23
N ALA A 49 18.86 -13.43 4.21
CA ALA A 49 20.02 -12.90 4.91
C ALA A 49 20.83 -14.02 5.62
N LYS A 50 20.16 -14.99 6.24
CA LYS A 50 20.82 -16.17 6.83
C LYS A 50 21.53 -17.01 5.77
N HIS A 51 20.87 -17.28 4.65
CA HIS A 51 21.42 -18.03 3.53
C HIS A 51 22.66 -17.34 2.94
N GLU A 52 22.55 -16.05 2.61
CA GLU A 52 23.63 -15.23 2.05
C GLU A 52 24.85 -15.11 2.97
N LYS A 53 24.61 -15.09 4.29
CA LYS A 53 25.68 -15.17 5.29
C LYS A 53 26.35 -16.54 5.30
N SER A 54 25.59 -17.63 5.15
CA SER A 54 26.13 -18.99 5.16
C SER A 54 27.00 -19.30 3.93
N VAL A 55 26.70 -18.68 2.79
CA VAL A 55 27.47 -18.80 1.54
C VAL A 55 28.55 -17.70 1.40
N SER A 56 28.84 -16.96 2.47
CA SER A 56 29.86 -15.89 2.52
C SER A 56 29.70 -14.75 1.49
N ARG A 57 28.53 -14.61 0.87
CA ARG A 57 28.20 -13.51 -0.04
C ARG A 57 27.77 -12.25 0.70
N LEU A 58 27.21 -12.40 1.91
CA LEU A 58 26.88 -11.30 2.80
C LEU A 58 27.91 -11.21 3.93
N GLN A 59 28.76 -10.19 3.86
CA GLN A 59 29.79 -9.94 4.87
C GLN A 59 29.20 -9.28 6.12
N PRO A 60 29.51 -9.77 7.34
CA PRO A 60 29.07 -9.13 8.57
C PRO A 60 29.62 -7.69 8.67
N SER A 61 28.73 -6.72 8.76
CA SER A 61 29.07 -5.31 8.99
C SER A 61 28.07 -4.67 9.94
N ASN A 62 28.37 -3.48 10.45
CA ASN A 62 27.40 -2.74 11.28
C ASN A 62 26.12 -2.41 10.48
N ALA A 63 26.24 -2.09 9.19
CA ALA A 63 25.08 -1.88 8.32
C ALA A 63 24.21 -3.15 8.22
N VAL A 64 24.82 -4.32 7.99
CA VAL A 64 24.08 -5.60 7.91
C VAL A 64 23.44 -5.94 9.25
N LYS A 65 24.16 -5.76 10.37
CA LYS A 65 23.60 -5.96 11.72
C LYS A 65 22.40 -5.06 11.97
N ASN A 66 22.48 -3.78 11.59
CA ASN A 66 21.39 -2.82 11.77
C ASN A 66 20.17 -3.22 10.95
N VAL A 67 20.35 -3.53 9.65
CA VAL A 67 19.23 -3.94 8.78
C VAL A 67 18.58 -5.24 9.26
N VAL A 68 19.38 -6.26 9.63
CA VAL A 68 18.85 -7.52 10.16
C VAL A 68 18.15 -7.32 11.51
N GLY A 69 18.65 -6.41 12.35
CA GLY A 69 18.00 -5.99 13.60
C GLY A 69 16.61 -5.41 13.32
N VAL A 70 16.51 -4.42 12.42
CA VAL A 70 15.24 -3.82 12.00
C VAL A 70 14.28 -4.87 11.44
N LEU A 71 14.75 -5.79 10.59
CA LEU A 71 13.91 -6.88 10.06
C LEU A 71 13.33 -7.76 11.19
N ASN A 72 14.14 -8.10 12.19
CA ASN A 72 13.72 -8.94 13.31
C ASN A 72 12.71 -8.22 14.22
N ASP A 73 12.93 -6.94 14.50
CA ASP A 73 12.03 -6.14 15.32
C ASP A 73 10.68 -5.93 14.61
N ARG A 74 10.69 -5.65 13.31
CA ARG A 74 9.47 -5.58 12.50
C ARG A 74 8.74 -6.91 12.43
N PHE A 75 9.47 -8.03 12.34
CA PHE A 75 8.88 -9.37 12.35
C PHE A 75 8.16 -9.65 13.68
N ARG A 76 8.81 -9.36 14.81
CA ARG A 76 8.23 -9.54 16.14
C ARG A 76 7.00 -8.64 16.35
N GLN A 77 7.07 -7.39 15.92
CA GLN A 77 5.95 -6.45 15.98
C GLN A 77 4.76 -6.96 15.17
N ALA A 78 4.97 -7.34 13.91
CA ALA A 78 3.92 -7.88 13.04
C ALA A 78 3.31 -9.17 13.64
N LEU A 79 4.13 -10.05 14.21
CA LEU A 79 3.66 -11.28 14.84
C LEU A 79 2.80 -11.00 16.08
N SER A 80 3.18 -10.01 16.89
CA SER A 80 2.39 -9.59 18.05
C SER A 80 1.01 -9.11 17.63
N VAL A 81 0.94 -8.25 16.61
CA VAL A 81 -0.33 -7.73 16.09
C VAL A 81 -1.19 -8.84 15.50
N CYS A 82 -0.61 -9.77 14.72
CA CYS A 82 -1.36 -10.93 14.22
C CYS A 82 -1.97 -11.78 15.34
N LYS A 83 -1.22 -12.02 16.42
CA LYS A 83 -1.71 -12.79 17.57
C LYS A 83 -2.87 -12.08 18.27
N GLU A 84 -2.76 -10.77 18.46
CA GLU A 84 -3.81 -9.94 19.04
C GLU A 84 -5.09 -9.98 18.19
N LEU A 85 -4.96 -9.71 16.89
CA LEU A 85 -6.07 -9.77 15.94
C LEU A 85 -6.74 -11.16 15.91
N ASN A 86 -5.96 -12.23 15.98
CA ASN A 86 -6.50 -13.60 16.01
C ASN A 86 -7.17 -13.96 17.35
N SER A 87 -6.63 -13.48 18.48
CA SER A 87 -7.19 -13.73 19.81
C SER A 87 -8.55 -13.04 20.04
N SER A 88 -8.80 -11.93 19.33
CA SER A 88 -10.07 -11.19 19.39
C SER A 88 -11.25 -11.89 18.72
N GLY A 89 -11.06 -13.10 18.16
CA GLY A 89 -12.12 -13.88 17.49
C GLY A 89 -12.64 -13.26 16.19
N ALA A 90 -12.04 -12.16 15.72
CA ALA A 90 -12.55 -11.34 14.63
C ALA A 90 -12.42 -11.97 13.23
N VAL A 91 -11.71 -13.10 13.11
CA VAL A 91 -11.51 -13.78 11.83
C VAL A 91 -12.11 -15.17 11.94
N THR A 92 -13.44 -15.23 12.10
CA THR A 92 -14.18 -16.44 11.78
C THR A 92 -14.00 -16.68 10.28
N ALA A 93 -13.09 -17.58 9.93
CA ALA A 93 -12.73 -18.03 8.57
C ALA A 93 -13.90 -18.69 7.79
N VAL A 94 -15.15 -18.40 8.18
CA VAL A 94 -16.38 -19.06 7.76
C VAL A 94 -17.38 -18.05 7.17
N ASP A 95 -17.13 -16.72 7.24
CA ASP A 95 -17.97 -15.75 6.53
C ASP A 95 -17.54 -15.66 5.05
N PRO A 96 -18.39 -16.03 4.07
CA PRO A 96 -18.09 -15.91 2.64
C PRO A 96 -17.66 -14.51 2.21
N ARG A 97 -18.01 -13.48 2.97
CA ARG A 97 -17.61 -12.08 2.73
C ARG A 97 -16.11 -11.87 2.94
N THR A 98 -15.49 -12.62 3.85
CA THR A 98 -14.04 -12.53 4.13
C THR A 98 -13.18 -13.12 3.01
N SER A 99 -13.72 -14.07 2.23
CA SER A 99 -13.04 -14.71 1.10
C SER A 99 -12.64 -13.74 -0.02
N THR A 100 -13.23 -12.54 -0.05
CA THR A 100 -12.93 -11.50 -1.05
C THR A 100 -11.84 -10.52 -0.60
N ILE A 101 -11.43 -10.58 0.67
CA ILE A 101 -10.43 -9.69 1.27
C ILE A 101 -9.07 -10.38 1.16
N THR A 102 -8.26 -9.94 0.20
CA THR A 102 -6.91 -10.44 0.01
C THR A 102 -5.91 -9.31 0.16
N ALA A 103 -4.72 -9.63 0.68
CA ALA A 103 -3.63 -8.67 0.76
C ALA A 103 -3.29 -8.09 -0.63
N ASP A 104 -3.32 -8.92 -1.67
CA ASP A 104 -3.00 -8.48 -3.04
C ASP A 104 -3.98 -7.42 -3.55
N LYS A 105 -5.28 -7.62 -3.33
CA LYS A 105 -6.32 -6.66 -3.72
C LYS A 105 -6.20 -5.35 -2.94
N LEU A 106 -5.95 -5.43 -1.63
CA LEU A 106 -5.78 -4.24 -0.78
C LEU A 106 -4.54 -3.43 -1.18
N ILE A 107 -3.41 -4.10 -1.38
CA ILE A 107 -2.16 -3.48 -1.82
C ILE A 107 -2.34 -2.84 -3.20
N TYR A 108 -3.03 -3.52 -4.13
CA TYR A 108 -3.29 -3.00 -5.46
C TYR A 108 -4.17 -1.74 -5.40
N ASN A 109 -5.30 -1.80 -4.70
CA ASN A 109 -6.21 -0.66 -4.57
C ASN A 109 -5.48 0.54 -3.95
N TYR A 110 -4.70 0.31 -2.90
CA TYR A 110 -3.92 1.37 -2.27
C TYR A 110 -2.83 1.93 -3.20
N ALA A 111 -2.18 1.10 -4.01
CA ALA A 111 -1.22 1.58 -5.02
C ALA A 111 -1.89 2.50 -6.07
N ILE A 112 -3.10 2.16 -6.50
CA ILE A 112 -3.88 3.01 -7.42
C ILE A 112 -4.29 4.32 -6.74
N GLU A 113 -4.73 4.26 -5.48
CA GLU A 113 -5.07 5.46 -4.69
C GLU A 113 -3.85 6.39 -4.53
N MET A 114 -2.66 5.84 -4.30
CA MET A 114 -1.42 6.61 -4.26
C MET A 114 -1.10 7.27 -5.61
N CYS A 115 -1.30 6.57 -6.73
CA CYS A 115 -1.13 7.16 -8.07
C CYS A 115 -2.12 8.31 -8.34
N GLN A 116 -3.39 8.12 -7.96
CA GLN A 116 -4.44 9.13 -8.13
C GLN A 116 -4.17 10.36 -7.25
N SER A 117 -3.83 10.12 -5.98
CA SER A 117 -3.48 11.18 -5.04
C SER A 117 -2.25 11.95 -5.51
N ALA A 118 -1.20 11.25 -5.97
CA ALA A 118 0.00 11.88 -6.52
C ALA A 118 -0.31 12.76 -7.74
N ALA A 119 -1.19 12.30 -8.65
CA ALA A 119 -1.61 13.10 -9.79
C ALA A 119 -2.38 14.37 -9.37
N LEU A 120 -3.18 14.30 -8.31
CA LEU A 120 -3.84 15.48 -7.73
C LEU A 120 -2.82 16.42 -7.08
N ASP A 121 -1.88 15.90 -6.29
CA ASP A 121 -0.82 16.72 -5.69
C ASP A 121 0.00 17.44 -6.75
N GLU A 122 0.25 16.80 -7.88
CA GLU A 122 0.91 17.43 -9.02
C GLU A 122 0.09 18.59 -9.58
N LEU A 123 -1.21 18.39 -9.79
CA LEU A 123 -2.12 19.43 -10.28
C LEU A 123 -2.22 20.63 -9.32
N PHE A 124 -2.10 20.38 -8.01
CA PHE A 124 -2.17 21.40 -6.97
C PHE A 124 -0.80 21.92 -6.50
N GLY A 125 0.30 21.56 -7.16
CA GLY A 125 1.63 22.09 -6.87
C GLY A 125 2.24 21.63 -5.55
N LYS A 126 2.05 20.37 -5.16
CA LYS A 126 2.65 19.72 -3.97
C LYS A 126 3.71 18.69 -4.39
N PRO A 127 4.90 19.14 -4.79
CA PRO A 127 5.88 18.32 -5.50
C PRO A 127 6.47 17.16 -4.66
N GLU A 128 6.82 17.43 -3.41
CA GLU A 128 7.40 16.45 -2.49
C GLU A 128 6.44 15.30 -2.17
N GLU A 129 5.18 15.66 -1.91
CA GLU A 129 4.14 14.72 -1.54
C GLU A 129 3.72 13.86 -2.75
N CYS A 130 3.68 14.47 -3.94
CA CYS A 130 3.52 13.77 -5.21
C CYS A 130 4.59 12.70 -5.41
N PHE A 131 5.86 13.06 -5.25
CA PHE A 131 6.98 12.13 -5.43
C PHE A 131 6.92 10.96 -4.45
N ARG A 132 6.69 11.24 -3.16
CA ARG A 132 6.54 10.21 -2.12
C ARG A 132 5.39 9.24 -2.42
N ARG A 133 4.25 9.74 -2.90
CA ARG A 133 3.09 8.91 -3.24
C ARG A 133 3.36 8.04 -4.47
N TYR A 134 3.97 8.58 -5.53
CA TYR A 134 4.38 7.78 -6.67
C TYR A 134 5.44 6.72 -6.29
N GLN A 135 6.41 7.05 -5.45
CA GLN A 135 7.39 6.09 -4.95
C GLN A 135 6.72 4.97 -4.15
N THR A 136 5.74 5.31 -3.30
CA THR A 136 4.94 4.32 -2.57
C THR A 136 4.20 3.40 -3.53
N ALA A 137 3.50 3.96 -4.52
CA ALA A 137 2.80 3.17 -5.53
C ALA A 137 3.75 2.24 -6.30
N GLN A 138 4.93 2.72 -6.70
CA GLN A 138 5.95 1.93 -7.39
C GLN A 138 6.38 0.72 -6.56
N ILE A 139 6.66 0.90 -5.27
CA ILE A 139 7.07 -0.18 -4.36
C ILE A 139 5.96 -1.22 -4.23
N LEU A 140 4.72 -0.80 -4.04
CA LEU A 140 3.57 -1.69 -3.88
C LEU A 140 3.31 -2.50 -5.17
N LEU A 141 3.33 -1.85 -6.34
CA LEU A 141 3.19 -2.52 -7.64
C LEU A 141 4.33 -3.50 -7.90
N HIS A 142 5.56 -3.14 -7.53
CA HIS A 142 6.70 -4.04 -7.63
C HIS A 142 6.53 -5.27 -6.74
N ALA A 143 6.15 -5.07 -5.47
CA ALA A 143 5.94 -6.16 -4.52
C ALA A 143 4.86 -7.14 -5.03
N LEU A 144 3.73 -6.63 -5.53
CA LEU A 144 2.70 -7.46 -6.14
C LEU A 144 3.22 -8.24 -7.35
N ALA A 145 3.95 -7.57 -8.24
CA ALA A 145 4.50 -8.19 -9.45
C ALA A 145 5.50 -9.33 -9.13
N GLN A 146 6.12 -9.35 -7.95
CA GLN A 146 6.99 -10.46 -7.52
C GLN A 146 6.20 -11.66 -7.00
N GLN A 147 4.99 -11.46 -6.46
CA GLN A 147 4.25 -12.47 -5.70
C GLN A 147 3.07 -13.09 -6.45
N VAL A 148 2.61 -12.45 -7.52
CA VAL A 148 1.50 -12.94 -8.35
C VAL A 148 1.87 -14.22 -9.10
N ALA A 149 0.94 -15.18 -9.14
CA ALA A 149 1.13 -16.46 -9.83
C ALA A 149 0.86 -16.40 -11.34
N HIS A 150 -0.11 -15.58 -11.79
CA HIS A 150 -0.53 -15.51 -13.17
C HIS A 150 0.31 -14.51 -13.99
N ASP A 151 0.81 -14.94 -15.16
CA ASP A 151 1.67 -14.11 -16.01
C ASP A 151 0.94 -12.89 -16.61
N SER A 152 -0.37 -12.99 -16.85
CA SER A 152 -1.19 -11.86 -17.30
C SER A 152 -1.18 -10.72 -16.29
N ASP A 153 -1.39 -11.07 -15.02
CA ASP A 153 -1.46 -10.12 -13.91
C ASP A 153 -0.08 -9.55 -13.62
N ARG A 154 0.97 -10.38 -13.69
CA ARG A 154 2.37 -9.94 -13.59
C ARG A 154 2.71 -8.93 -14.69
N SER A 155 2.28 -9.19 -15.92
CA SER A 155 2.52 -8.30 -17.06
C SER A 155 1.79 -6.96 -16.88
N LEU A 156 0.55 -6.99 -16.42
CA LEU A 156 -0.24 -5.79 -16.12
C LEU A 156 0.40 -4.94 -15.02
N LEU A 157 0.76 -5.56 -13.89
CA LEU A 157 1.42 -4.89 -12.77
C LEU A 157 2.77 -4.29 -13.18
N THR A 158 3.53 -5.01 -14.00
CA THR A 158 4.81 -4.51 -14.54
C THR A 158 4.60 -3.30 -15.43
N ARG A 159 3.57 -3.29 -16.27
CA ARG A 159 3.23 -2.13 -17.11
C ARG A 159 2.86 -0.91 -16.26
N TYR A 160 2.06 -1.08 -15.21
CA TYR A 160 1.73 0.01 -14.29
C TYR A 160 2.96 0.52 -13.54
N LYS A 161 3.79 -0.38 -13.00
CA LYS A 161 5.07 -0.04 -12.37
C LYS A 161 5.92 0.83 -13.30
N GLN A 162 6.12 0.39 -14.55
CA GLN A 162 6.91 1.13 -15.53
C GLN A 162 6.32 2.50 -15.87
N ALA A 163 4.99 2.62 -15.89
CA ALA A 163 4.34 3.91 -16.10
C ALA A 163 4.64 4.88 -14.95
N VAL A 164 4.57 4.41 -13.70
CA VAL A 164 4.93 5.20 -12.51
C VAL A 164 6.42 5.56 -12.51
N GLU A 165 7.30 4.63 -12.89
CA GLU A 165 8.75 4.88 -12.99
C GLU A 165 9.09 5.96 -14.01
N ARG A 166 8.47 5.92 -15.19
CA ARG A 166 8.62 6.98 -16.19
C ARG A 166 8.15 8.32 -15.65
N ARG A 167 7.04 8.34 -14.89
CA ARG A 167 6.54 9.57 -14.29
C ARG A 167 7.49 10.13 -13.24
N LEU A 168 7.97 9.29 -12.33
CA LEU A 168 8.97 9.67 -11.31
C LEU A 168 10.24 10.24 -11.95
N PHE A 169 10.70 9.63 -13.04
CA PHE A 169 11.85 10.12 -13.79
C PHE A 169 11.63 11.54 -14.34
N LEU A 170 10.47 11.79 -14.98
CA LEU A 170 10.14 13.13 -15.48
C LEU A 170 10.01 14.17 -14.36
N LEU A 171 9.42 13.80 -13.22
CA LEU A 171 9.33 14.70 -12.07
C LEU A 171 10.71 15.06 -11.53
N HIS A 172 11.64 14.09 -11.51
CA HIS A 172 13.01 14.33 -11.11
C HIS A 172 13.73 15.29 -12.08
N GLU A 173 13.59 15.09 -13.40
CA GLU A 173 14.19 15.96 -14.42
C GLU A 173 13.62 17.39 -14.41
N GLN A 174 12.35 17.56 -14.04
CA GLN A 174 11.71 18.88 -13.95
C GLN A 174 12.18 19.71 -12.74
N GLY A 175 13.13 19.21 -11.93
CA GLY A 175 13.64 19.91 -10.75
C GLY A 175 12.60 20.02 -9.62
N VAL A 176 11.50 19.27 -9.72
CA VAL A 176 10.38 19.24 -8.77
C VAL A 176 10.82 18.64 -7.43
N VAL A 177 11.89 17.83 -7.43
CA VAL A 177 12.55 17.32 -6.23
C VAL A 177 13.90 18.02 -6.12
N HIS A 178 13.94 19.15 -5.41
CA HIS A 178 15.22 19.70 -4.99
C HIS A 178 15.86 18.72 -4.02
N ALA A 179 17.13 18.43 -4.32
CA ALA A 179 18.02 17.54 -3.60
C ALA A 179 17.78 17.55 -2.09
N TYR A 180 17.74 16.34 -1.53
CA TYR A 180 18.11 16.03 -0.15
C TYR A 180 19.00 17.13 0.42
N ASN A 181 18.50 17.88 1.40
CA ASN A 181 19.30 18.81 2.18
C ASN A 181 20.51 18.07 2.75
N THR A 182 21.64 18.19 2.05
CA THR A 182 22.95 18.24 2.67
C THR A 182 23.04 19.54 3.47
N ASN A 183 23.33 19.37 4.76
CA ASN A 183 23.68 20.36 5.79
C ASN A 183 22.46 21.08 6.40
N GLU A 184 22.40 21.37 7.71
CA GLU A 184 23.40 21.76 8.72
C GLU A 184 22.89 21.28 10.11
N ALA A 185 23.62 21.04 11.20
CA ALA A 185 25.01 21.10 11.64
C ALA A 185 25.15 20.19 12.87
#